data_AF-A0A4Y7RTU0-F1
#
_entry.id   AF-A0A4Y7RTU0-F1
#
_cell.length_a   1.000
_cell.length_b   1.000
_cell.length_c   1.000
_cell.angle_alpha   90.00
_cell.angle_beta   90.00
_cell.angle_gamma   90.00
#
_symmetry.space_group_name_H-M   'P 1'
#
loop_
_entity.id
_entity.type
_entity.pdbx_description
1 polymer ?
#
loop_
_entity_poly.entity_id
_entity_poly.type
_entity_poly.pdbx_seq_one_letter_code
_entity_poly.pdbx_strand_id
1 'polypeptide(L)'
;MAAPALKLEMLSNEEILLLLQKLRALYSTHYHHESPITDEQLVVFMESAVGRMGAEKLLTPREVIRDFMDIQDILYQNPDKTFEQLMEGHKVEAAKDDPDQVSDFLTEFEL
;
A
#
# COMPACT_ATOMS: atom_id res chain seq x y z
N MET A 1 5.50 35.66 -7.56
CA MET A 1 6.48 35.28 -6.52
C MET A 1 6.59 33.77 -6.58
N ALA A 2 7.80 33.20 -6.72
CA ALA A 2 7.97 31.75 -6.77
C ALA A 2 7.81 31.18 -5.36
N ALA A 3 6.79 30.34 -5.14
CA ALA A 3 6.65 29.59 -3.91
C ALA A 3 7.78 28.53 -3.84
N PRO A 4 8.36 28.27 -2.66
CA PRO A 4 9.36 27.21 -2.51
C PRO A 4 8.72 25.85 -2.82
N ALA A 5 9.19 25.19 -3.87
CA ALA A 5 8.77 23.83 -4.20
C ALA A 5 9.51 22.84 -3.30
N LEU A 6 8.77 22.09 -2.48
CA LEU A 6 9.30 20.96 -1.72
C LEU A 6 9.29 19.72 -2.62
N LYS A 7 10.47 19.27 -3.07
CA LYS A 7 10.58 18.03 -3.83
C LYS A 7 10.44 16.85 -2.88
N LEU A 8 9.39 16.06 -3.04
CA LEU A 8 9.20 14.83 -2.27
C LEU A 8 10.09 13.73 -2.85
N GLU A 9 10.88 13.10 -2.00
CA GLU A 9 11.62 11.90 -2.36
C GLU A 9 10.67 10.71 -2.37
N MET A 10 10.92 9.74 -3.26
CA MET A 10 10.18 8.49 -3.26
C MET A 10 10.54 7.68 -2.01
N LEU A 11 9.55 7.06 -1.40
CA LEU A 11 9.78 6.13 -0.29
C LEU A 11 10.64 4.95 -0.76
N SER A 12 11.65 4.61 0.02
CA SER A 12 12.39 3.36 -0.11
C SER A 12 11.54 2.15 0.28
N ASN A 13 11.94 0.96 -0.15
CA ASN A 13 11.26 -0.29 0.25
C ASN A 13 11.21 -0.46 1.78
N GLU A 14 12.24 -0.02 2.49
CA GLU A 14 12.29 -0.05 3.96
C GLU A 14 11.27 0.89 4.59
N GLU A 15 11.14 2.11 4.06
CA GLU A 15 10.15 3.08 4.52
C GLU A 15 8.72 2.63 4.22
N ILE A 16 8.49 1.96 3.08
CA ILE A 16 7.20 1.36 2.76
C ILE A 16 6.89 0.23 3.75
N LEU A 17 7.84 -0.67 4.03
CA LEU A 17 7.64 -1.75 4.99
C LEU A 17 7.29 -1.20 6.39
N LEU A 18 8.02 -0.17 6.86
CA LEU A 18 7.74 0.51 8.12
C LEU A 18 6.35 1.17 8.11
N LEU A 19 5.94 1.76 6.98
CA LEU A 19 4.62 2.32 6.81
C LEU A 19 3.54 1.24 6.94
N LEU A 20 3.71 0.07 6.31
CA LEU A 20 2.75 -1.04 6.42
C LEU A 20 2.64 -1.56 7.87
N GLN A 21 3.75 -1.66 8.61
CA GLN A 21 3.73 -2.01 10.03
C GLN A 21 2.90 -1.02 10.86
N LYS A 22 3.08 0.29 10.61
CA LYS A 22 2.31 1.34 11.29
C LYS A 22 0.83 1.28 10.92
N LEU A 23 0.52 1.04 9.64
CA LEU A 23 -0.84 0.89 9.16
C LEU A 23 -1.51 -0.34 9.80
N ARG A 24 -0.83 -1.48 9.91
CA ARG A 24 -1.31 -2.67 10.63
C ARG A 24 -1.66 -2.34 12.08
N ALA A 25 -0.76 -1.64 12.78
CA ALA A 25 -0.98 -1.26 14.17
C ALA A 25 -2.17 -0.28 14.32
N LEU A 26 -2.30 0.68 13.41
CA LEU A 26 -3.42 1.61 13.37
C LEU A 26 -4.73 0.90 13.09
N TYR A 27 -4.74 -0.04 12.15
CA TYR A 27 -5.89 -0.89 11.82
C TYR A 27 -6.35 -1.66 13.04
N SER A 28 -5.43 -2.36 13.71
CA SER A 28 -5.76 -3.12 14.92
C SER A 28 -6.33 -2.25 16.03
N THR A 29 -5.78 -1.05 16.19
CA THR A 29 -6.26 -0.07 17.18
C THR A 29 -7.67 0.42 16.84
N HIS A 30 -7.94 0.72 15.57
CA HIS A 30 -9.22 1.24 15.10
C HIS A 30 -10.36 0.23 15.25
N TYR A 31 -10.13 -1.03 14.87
CA TYR A 31 -11.13 -2.09 14.91
C TYR A 31 -11.16 -2.87 16.23
N HIS A 32 -10.27 -2.54 17.18
CA HIS A 32 -10.10 -3.26 18.45
C HIS A 32 -9.90 -4.78 18.25
N HIS A 33 -9.20 -5.14 17.17
CA HIS A 33 -8.94 -6.51 16.73
C HIS A 33 -7.47 -6.64 16.35
N GLU A 34 -6.78 -7.66 16.83
CA GLU A 34 -5.39 -7.87 16.46
C GLU A 34 -5.29 -8.42 15.03
N SER A 35 -4.69 -7.64 14.12
CA SER A 35 -4.41 -8.09 12.77
C SER A 35 -3.64 -9.42 12.77
N PRO A 36 -4.10 -10.45 12.03
CA PRO A 36 -3.43 -11.75 11.98
C PRO A 36 -2.14 -11.74 11.12
N ILE A 37 -1.81 -10.61 10.47
CA ILE A 37 -0.66 -10.51 9.57
C ILE A 37 0.64 -10.32 10.36
N THR A 38 1.60 -11.23 10.23
CA THR A 38 2.91 -11.16 10.90
C THR A 38 3.90 -10.26 10.16
N ASP A 39 5.04 -9.94 10.79
CA ASP A 39 6.10 -9.16 10.16
C ASP A 39 6.75 -9.91 8.99
N GLU A 40 6.89 -11.23 9.09
CA GLU A 40 7.37 -12.07 7.99
C GLU A 40 6.41 -12.03 6.79
N GLN A 41 5.10 -12.06 7.06
CA GLN A 41 4.08 -11.95 6.01
C GLN A 41 4.08 -10.56 5.35
N LEU A 42 4.40 -9.48 6.08
CA LEU A 42 4.62 -8.16 5.48
C LEU A 42 5.83 -8.15 4.53
N VAL A 43 6.91 -8.85 4.88
CA VAL A 43 8.07 -9.01 3.98
C VAL A 43 7.66 -9.78 2.72
N VAL A 44 6.94 -10.90 2.86
CA VAL A 44 6.42 -11.68 1.72
C VAL A 44 5.49 -10.84 0.84
N PHE A 45 4.63 -10.01 1.43
CA PHE A 45 3.80 -9.08 0.70
C PHE A 45 4.64 -8.08 -0.11
N MET A 46 5.65 -7.47 0.52
CA MET A 46 6.56 -6.54 -0.14
C MET A 46 7.36 -7.19 -1.26
N GLU A 47 7.88 -8.41 -1.07
CA GLU A 47 8.58 -9.16 -2.12
C GLU A 47 7.66 -9.45 -3.31
N SER A 48 6.39 -9.77 -3.06
CA SER A 48 5.38 -9.97 -4.11
C SER A 48 5.11 -8.67 -4.88
N ALA A 49 5.01 -7.53 -4.18
CA ALA A 49 4.83 -6.22 -4.80
C ALA A 49 6.08 -5.79 -5.61
N VAL A 50 7.28 -6.00 -5.07
CA VAL A 50 8.56 -5.65 -5.70
C VAL A 50 8.86 -6.54 -6.91
N GLY A 51 8.63 -7.84 -6.82
CA GLY A 51 8.83 -8.77 -7.93
C GLY A 51 7.96 -8.43 -9.14
N ARG A 52 6.81 -7.77 -8.91
CA ARG A 52 5.92 -7.24 -9.96
C ARG A 52 6.43 -5.93 -10.58
N MET A 53 7.26 -5.15 -9.89
CA MET A 53 7.87 -3.93 -10.46
C MET A 53 8.76 -4.22 -11.69
N GLY A 54 9.24 -5.46 -11.85
CA GLY A 54 9.97 -5.91 -13.04
C GLY A 54 9.09 -6.39 -14.20
N ALA A 55 7.79 -6.63 -13.96
CA ALA A 55 6.84 -7.15 -14.93
C ALA A 55 5.81 -6.06 -15.30
N GLU A 56 6.20 -5.24 -16.27
CA GLU A 56 5.33 -4.37 -17.09
C GLU A 56 4.70 -3.10 -16.47
N LYS A 57 4.61 -2.89 -15.14
CA LYS A 57 4.16 -1.60 -14.56
C LYS A 57 4.85 -1.24 -13.24
N LEU A 58 5.25 0.04 -13.08
CA LEU A 58 5.77 0.58 -11.81
C LEU A 58 4.64 0.62 -10.79
N LEU A 59 4.78 -0.18 -9.73
CA LEU A 59 3.87 -0.14 -8.58
C LEU A 59 4.15 1.11 -7.74
N THR A 60 3.12 1.92 -7.50
CA THR A 60 3.25 3.14 -6.68
C THR A 60 3.05 2.82 -5.19
N PRO A 61 3.65 3.58 -4.25
CA PRO A 61 3.37 3.40 -2.82
C PRO A 61 1.88 3.42 -2.48
N ARG A 62 1.09 4.23 -3.21
CA ARG A 62 -0.38 4.29 -3.09
C ARG A 62 -1.05 2.94 -3.37
N GLU A 63 -0.61 2.23 -4.41
CA GLU A 63 -1.15 0.90 -4.75
C GLU A 63 -0.75 -0.13 -3.70
N VAL A 64 0.51 -0.13 -3.28
CA VAL A 64 0.99 -1.04 -2.22
C VAL A 64 0.17 -0.88 -0.94
N ILE A 65 -0.11 0.38 -0.54
CA ILE A 65 -0.93 0.67 0.64
C ILE A 65 -2.37 0.20 0.44
N ARG A 66 -3.00 0.51 -0.70
CA ARG A 66 -4.39 0.10 -0.99
C ARG A 66 -4.54 -1.41 -0.87
N ASP A 67 -3.70 -2.13 -1.57
CA ASP A 67 -3.77 -3.58 -1.65
C ASP A 67 -3.49 -4.25 -0.31
N PHE A 68 -2.59 -3.67 0.49
CA PHE A 68 -2.38 -4.11 1.86
C PHE A 68 -3.64 -3.95 2.73
N MET A 69 -4.32 -2.81 2.63
CA MET A 69 -5.55 -2.55 3.38
C MET A 69 -6.70 -3.45 2.92
N ASP A 70 -6.80 -3.73 1.61
CA ASP A 70 -7.79 -4.67 1.08
C ASP A 70 -7.59 -6.09 1.65
N ILE A 71 -6.34 -6.54 1.78
CA ILE A 71 -6.03 -7.82 2.44
C ILE A 71 -6.45 -7.80 3.92
N GLN A 72 -6.15 -6.72 4.65
CA GLN A 72 -6.59 -6.57 6.05
C GLN A 72 -8.11 -6.68 6.18
N ASP A 73 -8.85 -5.96 5.33
CA ASP A 73 -10.30 -5.95 5.33
C ASP A 73 -10.90 -7.32 5.00
N ILE A 74 -10.32 -8.05 4.05
CA ILE A 74 -10.78 -9.41 3.72
C ILE A 74 -10.55 -10.36 4.89
N LEU A 75 -9.39 -10.34 5.54
CA LEU A 75 -9.10 -11.18 6.70
C LEU A 75 -10.00 -10.85 7.88
N TYR A 76 -10.26 -9.56 8.11
CA TYR A 76 -11.17 -9.11 9.15
C TYR A 76 -12.61 -9.60 8.91
N GLN A 77 -13.09 -9.54 7.66
CA GLN A 77 -14.43 -9.99 7.30
C GLN A 77 -14.58 -11.52 7.25
N ASN A 78 -13.50 -12.24 6.98
CA ASN A 78 -13.50 -13.69 6.77
C ASN A 78 -12.44 -14.35 7.69
N PRO A 79 -12.75 -14.56 8.98
CA PRO A 79 -11.78 -15.05 9.97
C PRO A 79 -11.33 -16.49 9.74
N ASP A 80 -11.97 -17.23 8.83
CA ASP A 80 -11.59 -18.56 8.38
C ASP A 80 -10.50 -18.54 7.28
N LYS A 81 -10.25 -17.38 6.68
CA LYS A 81 -9.21 -17.23 5.65
C LYS A 81 -7.85 -16.92 6.27
N THR A 82 -6.80 -17.41 5.61
CA THR A 82 -5.41 -17.08 5.96
C THR A 82 -4.79 -16.09 4.98
N PHE A 83 -3.74 -15.42 5.42
CA PHE A 83 -2.96 -14.52 4.58
C PHE A 83 -2.43 -15.22 3.31
N GLU A 84 -1.92 -16.45 3.45
CA GLU A 84 -1.38 -17.24 2.34
C GLU A 84 -2.42 -17.51 1.26
N GLN A 85 -3.65 -17.85 1.66
CA GLN A 85 -4.76 -18.07 0.73
C GLN A 85 -5.11 -16.81 -0.06
N LEU A 86 -5.00 -15.63 0.56
CA LEU A 86 -5.20 -14.36 -0.13
C LEU A 86 -4.04 -14.09 -1.08
N MET A 87 -2.79 -14.32 -0.68
CA MET A 87 -1.63 -14.11 -1.55
C MET A 87 -1.62 -14.97 -2.81
N GLU A 88 -2.14 -16.20 -2.75
CA GLU A 88 -2.29 -17.07 -3.93
C GLU A 88 -3.31 -16.54 -4.95
N GLY A 89 -4.34 -15.83 -4.48
CA GLY A 89 -5.39 -15.23 -5.33
C GLY A 89 -5.21 -13.74 -5.64
N HIS A 90 -4.36 -13.04 -4.89
CA HIS A 90 -4.25 -11.58 -4.93
C HIS A 90 -3.23 -11.12 -5.98
N LYS A 91 -3.75 -10.70 -7.14
CA LYS A 91 -2.98 -9.95 -8.14
C LYS A 91 -3.16 -8.47 -7.85
N VAL A 92 -2.08 -7.83 -7.41
CA VAL A 92 -2.02 -6.38 -7.23
C VAL A 92 -2.20 -5.73 -8.60
N GLU A 93 -3.22 -4.88 -8.76
CA GLU A 93 -3.47 -4.18 -10.02
C GLU A 93 -2.79 -2.82 -10.01
N ALA A 94 -1.84 -2.61 -10.91
CA ALA A 94 -1.24 -1.30 -11.13
C ALA A 94 -2.30 -0.29 -11.60
N ALA A 95 -2.17 0.98 -11.19
CA ALA A 95 -3.11 2.02 -11.55
C ALA A 95 -3.23 2.14 -13.08
N LYS A 96 -4.46 2.40 -13.51
CA LYS A 96 -4.76 2.76 -14.90
C LYS A 96 -4.51 4.25 -15.15
N ASP A 97 -4.48 5.04 -14.08
CA ASP A 97 -4.34 6.49 -14.12
C ASP A 97 -2.95 6.93 -13.66
N ASP A 98 -2.39 7.87 -14.41
CA ASP A 98 -1.08 8.48 -14.18
C ASP A 98 -1.06 9.21 -12.81
N PRO A 99 -0.13 8.93 -11.89
CA PRO A 99 0.01 9.69 -10.64
C PRO A 99 0.15 11.20 -10.86
N ASP A 100 0.62 11.66 -12.02
CA ASP A 100 0.71 13.08 -12.36
C ASP A 100 -0.67 13.76 -12.52
N GLN A 101 -1.75 13.03 -12.83
CA GLN A 101 -3.09 13.61 -12.91
C GLN A 101 -3.67 13.99 -11.54
N VAL A 102 -3.24 13.33 -10.46
CA VAL A 102 -3.64 13.70 -9.09
C VAL A 102 -2.94 14.99 -8.65
N SER A 103 -1.72 15.23 -9.14
CA SER A 103 -1.01 16.50 -8.95
C SER A 103 -1.76 17.65 -9.61
N ASP A 104 -2.26 17.46 -10.84
CA ASP A 104 -3.08 18.47 -11.53
C ASP A 104 -4.38 18.77 -10.79
N PHE A 105 -5.05 17.74 -10.25
CA PHE A 105 -6.24 17.92 -9.40
C PHE A 105 -5.93 18.76 -8.16
N LEU A 106 -4.83 18.48 -7.44
CA LEU A 106 -4.46 19.25 -6.24
C LEU A 106 -4.07 20.70 -6.57
N THR A 107 -3.49 20.94 -7.75
CA THR A 107 -3.16 22.28 -8.26
C THR A 107 -4.41 23.12 -8.51
N GLU A 108 -5.54 22.48 -8.85
CA GLU A 108 -6.82 23.15 -9.09
C GLU A 108 -7.53 23.64 -7.81
N PHE A 109 -7.10 23.15 -6.63
CA PHE A 109 -7.65 23.58 -5.32
C PHE A 109 -6.83 24.68 -4.61
N GLU A 110 -5.72 25.15 -5.19
CA GLU A 110 -5.04 26.36 -4.69
C GLU A 110 -5.74 27.63 -5.23
N LEU A 111 -6.49 28.30 -4.35
CA LEU A 111 -7.13 29.61 -4.58
C LEU A 111 -6.22 30.75 -4.12
#